data_AF-A0A938S8W6-F1
#
_entry.id   AF-A0A938S8W6-F1
#
_cell.length_a   1.000
_cell.length_b   1.000
_cell.length_c   1.000
_cell.angle_alpha   90.00
_cell.angle_beta   90.00
_cell.angle_gamma   90.00
#
_symmetry.space_group_name_H-M   'P 1'
#
loop_
_entity.id
_entity.type
_entity.pdbx_description
1 polymer ?
#
loop_
_entity_poly.entity_id
_entity_poly.type
_entity_poly.pdbx_seq_one_letter_code
_entity_poly.pdbx_strand_id
1 'polypeptide(L)'
;TRYARRYHWLGSGVKDFVCEPHSAVCCDRTAPTLNMVAAESDAARKAAAQAASLHPDQIIAEVKKIETLALPERHHILLEDLDSKRLHGILLATHEQQPADFEHLLGMAGVGPKTIRALSLVSELVYGAPPSFRDPARFSFAHGGKDGHPYPVDRRTYDQTIEVLRKGLNASKVGYTEKAKAFSRLARFERAAPVSEI
;
A
#
# COMPACT_ATOMS: atom_id res chain seq x y z
N THR A 1 8.10 -16.70 6.91
CA THR A 1 7.02 -15.70 6.77
C THR A 1 7.47 -14.61 5.81
N ARG A 2 7.34 -14.84 4.50
CA ARG A 2 7.53 -13.75 3.53
C ARG A 2 6.31 -13.77 2.61
N TYR A 3 5.44 -12.81 2.84
CA TYR A 3 4.37 -12.42 1.94
C TYR A 3 4.61 -10.94 1.70
N ALA A 4 4.92 -10.55 0.46
CA ALA A 4 5.24 -9.17 0.10
C ALA A 4 4.06 -8.52 -0.63
N ARG A 5 3.58 -7.39 -0.12
CA ARG A 5 2.62 -6.52 -0.83
C ARG A 5 3.37 -5.79 -1.95
N ARG A 6 2.88 -5.86 -3.18
CA ARG A 6 3.45 -5.18 -4.35
C ARG A 6 2.62 -3.95 -4.70
N TYR A 7 3.27 -2.79 -4.71
CA TYR A 7 2.63 -1.51 -5.02
C TYR A 7 2.94 -1.14 -6.47
N HIS A 8 1.90 -0.85 -7.26
CA HIS A 8 2.02 -0.50 -8.66
C HIS A 8 1.55 0.94 -8.89
N TRP A 9 2.40 1.71 -9.57
CA TRP A 9 2.19 3.10 -9.90
C TRP A 9 2.13 3.24 -11.43
N LEU A 10 1.08 3.88 -11.93
CA LEU A 10 1.03 4.36 -13.31
C LEU A 10 1.24 5.87 -13.27
N GLY A 11 2.46 6.34 -13.52
CA GLY A 11 2.83 7.75 -13.31
C GLY A 11 1.92 8.76 -14.00
N SER A 12 1.42 8.45 -15.21
CA SER A 12 0.46 9.30 -15.93
C SER A 12 -0.94 9.37 -15.31
N GLY A 13 -1.28 8.44 -14.42
CA GLY A 13 -2.57 8.39 -13.72
C GLY A 13 -2.52 8.90 -12.28
N VAL A 14 -1.34 9.23 -11.75
CA VAL A 14 -1.19 9.75 -10.38
C VAL A 14 -1.62 11.21 -10.38
N LYS A 15 -2.62 11.53 -9.56
CA LYS A 15 -3.10 12.91 -9.34
C LYS A 15 -2.66 13.48 -8.00
N ASP A 16 -2.42 12.60 -7.03
CA ASP A 16 -2.12 12.91 -5.64
C ASP A 16 -1.24 11.77 -5.12
N PHE A 17 -0.11 12.10 -4.48
CA PHE A 17 0.85 11.12 -3.96
C PHE A 17 0.42 10.50 -2.62
N VAL A 18 -0.52 11.14 -1.93
CA VAL A 18 -0.98 10.76 -0.58
C VAL A 18 -2.45 10.32 -0.54
N CYS A 19 -3.19 10.43 -1.64
CA CYS A 19 -4.57 9.97 -1.77
C CYS A 19 -4.75 9.04 -2.98
N GLU A 20 -4.99 7.76 -2.71
CA GLU A 20 -5.13 6.68 -3.69
C GLU A 20 -4.14 6.74 -4.89
N PRO A 21 -2.81 6.88 -4.64
CA PRO A 21 -1.82 7.03 -5.73
C PRO A 21 -1.62 5.74 -6.55
N HIS A 22 -1.96 4.59 -5.97
CA HIS A 22 -1.67 3.28 -6.52
C HIS A 22 -2.71 2.87 -7.55
N SER A 23 -2.25 2.48 -8.75
CA SER A 23 -3.11 1.88 -9.76
C SER A 23 -3.47 0.43 -9.39
N ALA A 24 -2.60 -0.26 -8.65
CA ALA A 24 -2.87 -1.56 -8.08
C ALA A 24 -1.99 -1.83 -6.84
N VAL A 25 -2.52 -2.58 -5.88
CA VAL A 25 -1.75 -3.18 -4.79
C VAL A 25 -2.06 -4.67 -4.78
N CYS A 26 -1.03 -5.49 -4.88
CA CYS A 26 -1.18 -6.94 -5.05
C CYS A 26 -0.63 -7.71 -3.85
N CYS A 27 -1.41 -8.66 -3.34
CA CYS A 27 -1.03 -9.49 -2.19
C CYS A 27 -1.85 -10.80 -2.14
N ASP A 28 -1.22 -11.88 -1.70
CA ASP A 28 -1.87 -13.19 -1.54
C ASP A 28 -2.74 -13.27 -0.27
N ARG A 29 -2.45 -12.43 0.72
CA ARG A 29 -3.18 -12.38 2.00
C ARG A 29 -3.74 -10.97 2.23
N THR A 30 -5.03 -10.91 2.54
CA THR A 30 -5.68 -9.71 3.01
C THR A 30 -5.81 -9.73 4.54
N ALA A 31 -5.62 -8.58 5.16
CA ALA A 31 -5.81 -8.35 6.58
C ALA A 31 -6.10 -6.87 6.81
N PRO A 32 -6.87 -6.50 7.86
CA PRO A 32 -7.02 -5.10 8.21
C PRO A 32 -5.63 -4.45 8.35
N THR A 33 -5.42 -3.33 7.66
CA THR A 33 -4.09 -2.72 7.51
C THR A 33 -4.24 -1.22 7.59
N LEU A 34 -3.41 -0.55 8.41
CA LEU A 34 -3.37 0.90 8.49
C LEU A 34 -3.12 1.50 7.09
N ASN A 35 -4.10 2.24 6.58
CA ASN A 35 -4.12 2.75 5.23
C ASN A 35 -4.31 4.27 5.22
N MET A 36 -3.20 4.99 5.43
CA MET A 36 -3.20 6.47 5.43
C MET A 36 -3.47 7.08 4.06
N VAL A 37 -3.33 6.32 2.98
CA VAL A 37 -3.56 6.81 1.60
C VAL A 37 -4.98 6.55 1.09
N ALA A 38 -5.85 5.92 1.88
CA ALA A 38 -7.25 5.78 1.51
C ALA A 38 -7.94 7.15 1.45
N ALA A 39 -8.89 7.32 0.53
CA ALA A 39 -9.63 8.58 0.41
C ALA A 39 -10.31 8.96 1.73
N GLU A 40 -10.89 7.99 2.44
CA GLU A 40 -11.54 8.19 3.74
C GLU A 40 -10.57 8.57 4.89
N SER A 41 -9.25 8.41 4.71
CA SER A 41 -8.23 8.78 5.70
C SER A 41 -7.82 10.25 5.65
N ASP A 42 -8.53 11.10 4.90
CA ASP A 42 -8.17 12.51 4.71
C ASP A 42 -8.06 13.30 6.01
N ALA A 43 -9.05 13.16 6.89
CA ALA A 43 -9.02 13.80 8.21
C ALA A 43 -7.83 13.31 9.05
N ALA A 44 -7.53 12.01 9.00
CA ALA A 44 -6.39 11.42 9.71
C ALA A 44 -5.04 11.94 9.17
N ARG A 45 -4.90 12.12 7.85
CA ARG A 45 -3.70 12.72 7.24
C ARG A 45 -3.47 14.15 7.70
N LYS A 46 -4.53 14.98 7.70
CA LYS A 46 -4.47 16.38 8.17
C LYS A 46 -4.13 16.46 9.66
N ALA A 47 -4.81 15.66 10.47
CA ALA A 47 -4.55 15.56 11.90
C ALA A 47 -3.12 15.06 12.17
N ALA A 48 -2.57 14.15 11.35
CA ALA A 48 -1.20 13.67 11.52
C ALA A 48 -0.16 14.77 11.23
N ALA A 49 -0.37 15.58 10.18
CA ALA A 49 0.49 16.72 9.89
C ALA A 49 0.42 17.80 10.99
N GLN A 50 -0.80 18.07 11.49
CA GLN A 50 -1.01 18.99 12.61
C GLN A 50 -0.37 18.46 13.90
N ALA A 51 -0.54 17.17 14.20
CA ALA A 51 0.07 16.53 15.36
C ALA A 51 1.59 16.58 15.27
N ALA A 52 2.18 16.34 14.10
CA ALA A 52 3.62 16.44 13.89
C ALA A 52 4.19 17.85 14.16
N SER A 53 3.32 18.86 14.09
CA SER A 53 3.62 20.26 14.37
C SER A 53 3.47 20.63 15.85
N LEU A 54 3.03 19.73 16.72
CA LEU A 54 2.96 19.94 18.16
C LEU A 54 4.31 19.66 18.84
N HIS A 55 4.50 20.24 20.04
CA HIS A 55 5.71 19.97 20.81
C HIS A 55 5.79 18.48 21.17
N PRO A 56 6.96 17.82 21.05
CA PRO A 56 7.11 16.38 21.25
C PRO A 56 6.55 15.88 22.58
N ASP A 57 6.72 16.65 23.66
CA ASP A 57 6.23 16.31 24.99
C ASP A 57 4.71 16.15 25.04
N GLN A 58 3.98 16.97 24.29
CA GLN A 58 2.51 16.87 24.20
C GLN A 58 2.13 15.55 23.55
N ILE A 59 2.78 15.21 22.42
CA ILE A 59 2.51 13.97 21.71
C ILE A 59 2.84 12.75 22.57
N ILE A 60 3.98 12.77 23.26
CA ILE A 60 4.38 11.68 24.16
C ILE A 60 3.41 11.54 25.33
N ALA A 61 2.91 12.65 25.89
CA ALA A 61 1.90 12.60 26.93
C ALA A 61 0.60 11.94 26.43
N GLU A 62 0.15 12.26 25.21
CA GLU A 62 -1.01 11.62 24.60
C GLU A 62 -0.77 10.13 24.31
N VAL A 63 0.41 9.76 23.81
CA VAL A 63 0.78 8.35 23.59
C VAL A 63 0.79 7.58 24.91
N LYS A 64 1.24 8.18 26.02
CA LYS A 64 1.17 7.54 27.34
C LYS A 64 -0.27 7.37 27.84
N LYS A 65 -1.20 8.28 27.51
CA LYS A 65 -2.62 8.11 27.86
C LYS A 65 -3.25 6.90 27.14
N ILE A 66 -2.68 6.46 26.02
CA ILE A 66 -3.12 5.22 25.36
C ILE A 66 -2.98 4.00 26.29
N GLU A 67 -2.04 4.00 27.25
CA GLU A 67 -1.88 2.92 28.23
C GLU A 67 -3.13 2.72 29.11
N THR A 68 -3.95 3.75 29.28
CA THR A 68 -5.09 3.74 30.22
C THR A 68 -6.47 3.81 29.55
N LEU A 69 -6.52 3.98 28.23
CA LEU A 69 -7.76 4.16 27.48
C LEU A 69 -8.21 2.84 26.83
N ALA A 70 -9.51 2.54 26.97
CA ALA A 70 -10.15 1.45 26.25
C ALA A 70 -10.35 1.87 24.78
N LEU A 71 -9.34 1.61 23.96
CA LEU A 71 -9.44 1.81 22.51
C LEU A 71 -10.43 0.81 21.89
N PRO A 72 -11.10 1.17 20.77
CA PRO A 72 -11.93 0.23 20.01
C PRO A 72 -11.15 -1.05 19.64
N GLU A 73 -11.82 -2.21 19.48
CA GLU A 73 -11.24 -3.51 19.08
C GLU A 73 -10.69 -3.54 17.63
N ARG A 74 -9.98 -2.51 17.21
CA ARG A 74 -9.28 -2.42 15.92
C ARG A 74 -7.80 -2.68 16.15
N HIS A 75 -7.12 -3.20 15.13
CA HIS A 75 -5.75 -3.72 15.24
C HIS A 75 -4.82 -2.84 16.09
N HIS A 76 -4.37 -3.41 17.20
CA HIS A 76 -3.57 -2.73 18.20
C HIS A 76 -2.20 -2.39 17.60
N ILE A 77 -1.91 -1.09 17.48
CA ILE A 77 -0.52 -0.65 17.44
C ILE A 77 -0.01 -0.82 18.87
N LEU A 78 0.87 -1.79 19.09
CA LEU A 78 1.40 -2.08 20.40
C LEU A 78 2.48 -1.04 20.72
N LEU A 79 2.53 -0.55 21.96
CA LEU A 79 3.52 0.43 22.41
C LEU A 79 4.97 -0.07 22.23
N GLU A 80 5.18 -1.39 22.24
CA GLU A 80 6.45 -2.04 21.90
C GLU A 80 6.93 -1.75 20.47
N ASP A 81 6.05 -1.35 19.55
CA ASP A 81 6.44 -0.89 18.22
C ASP A 81 7.08 0.52 18.24
N LEU A 82 6.85 1.29 19.32
CA LEU A 82 7.22 2.69 19.48
C LEU A 82 8.46 2.84 20.39
N ASP A 83 9.63 3.07 19.78
CA ASP A 83 10.83 3.50 20.52
C ASP A 83 10.71 4.98 20.88
N SER A 84 10.42 5.26 22.15
CA SER A 84 10.15 6.61 22.66
C SER A 84 11.31 7.59 22.47
N LYS A 85 12.57 7.13 22.56
CA LYS A 85 13.74 8.00 22.39
C LYS A 85 13.92 8.40 20.93
N ARG A 86 13.80 7.43 20.03
CA ARG A 86 13.90 7.68 18.58
C ARG A 86 12.71 8.49 18.08
N LEU A 87 11.52 8.22 18.61
CA LEU A 87 10.30 8.95 18.28
C LEU A 87 10.40 10.41 18.71
N HIS A 88 10.89 10.70 19.93
CA HIS A 88 11.07 12.08 20.39
C HIS A 88 11.94 12.91 19.45
N GLY A 89 13.09 12.38 19.01
CA GLY A 89 13.98 13.10 18.09
C GLY A 89 13.34 13.40 16.74
N ILE A 90 12.56 12.46 16.19
CA ILE A 90 11.84 12.67 14.93
C ILE A 90 10.68 13.67 15.12
N LEU A 91 9.93 13.56 16.23
CA LEU A 91 8.85 14.50 16.55
C LEU A 91 9.38 15.92 16.75
N LEU A 92 10.57 16.08 17.34
CA LEU A 92 11.20 17.39 17.48
C LEU A 92 11.55 17.97 16.10
N ALA A 93 12.14 17.15 15.22
CA ALA A 93 12.45 17.58 13.87
C ALA A 93 11.20 17.95 13.06
N THR A 94 10.10 17.19 13.18
CA THR A 94 8.82 17.53 12.53
C THR A 94 8.20 18.79 13.12
N HIS A 95 8.32 18.98 14.44
CA HIS A 95 7.85 20.18 15.11
C HIS A 95 8.64 21.42 14.66
N GLU A 96 9.95 21.34 14.53
CA GLU A 96 10.77 22.48 14.10
C GLU A 96 10.50 22.89 12.65
N GLN A 97 10.25 21.91 11.76
CA GLN A 97 10.01 22.19 10.34
C GLN A 97 8.56 22.54 10.01
N GLN A 98 7.60 22.25 10.89
CA GLN A 98 6.17 22.59 10.73
C GLN A 98 5.61 22.19 9.35
N PRO A 99 5.47 20.88 9.05
CA PRO A 99 5.00 20.43 7.74
C PRO A 99 3.60 20.97 7.43
N ALA A 100 3.44 21.60 6.27
CA ALA A 100 2.17 22.20 5.84
C ALA A 100 1.06 21.16 5.59
N ASP A 101 1.44 19.97 5.16
CA ASP A 101 0.53 18.86 4.87
C ASP A 101 1.20 17.49 5.06
N PHE A 102 0.43 16.42 4.80
CA PHE A 102 0.90 15.06 4.97
C PHE A 102 1.95 14.65 3.93
N GLU A 103 1.96 15.24 2.72
CA GLU A 103 2.97 14.96 1.70
C GLU A 103 4.33 15.51 2.12
N HIS A 104 4.35 16.76 2.61
CA HIS A 104 5.55 17.38 3.16
C HIS A 104 6.06 16.59 4.38
N LEU A 105 5.15 16.16 5.28
CA LEU A 105 5.51 15.30 6.41
C LEU A 105 6.18 13.99 5.96
N LEU A 106 5.65 13.33 4.93
CA LEU A 106 6.25 12.10 4.39
C LEU A 106 7.61 12.33 3.71
N GLY A 107 7.82 13.53 3.13
CA GLY A 107 9.07 13.93 2.52
C GLY A 107 10.20 14.24 3.51
N MET A 108 9.88 14.39 4.81
CA MET A 108 10.87 14.72 5.83
C MET A 108 11.82 13.55 6.14
N ALA A 109 13.11 13.86 6.21
CA ALA A 109 14.13 12.89 6.58
C ALA A 109 13.88 12.32 7.99
N GLY A 110 13.85 10.99 8.11
CA GLY A 110 13.62 10.29 9.37
C GLY A 110 12.15 10.00 9.68
N VAL A 111 11.19 10.58 8.94
CA VAL A 111 9.79 10.17 9.03
C VAL A 111 9.61 8.82 8.35
N GLY A 112 9.30 7.80 9.15
CA GLY A 112 9.13 6.43 8.68
C GLY A 112 7.81 5.82 9.14
N PRO A 113 7.55 4.54 8.80
CA PRO A 113 6.29 3.87 9.13
C PRO A 113 5.94 3.89 10.62
N LYS A 114 6.94 3.81 11.50
CA LYS A 114 6.72 3.88 12.96
C LYS A 114 6.21 5.26 13.40
N THR A 115 6.81 6.32 12.88
CA THR A 115 6.38 7.71 13.15
C THR A 115 4.96 7.94 12.66
N ILE A 116 4.65 7.50 11.44
CA ILE A 116 3.30 7.64 10.87
C ILE A 116 2.26 6.85 11.67
N ARG A 117 2.60 5.65 12.16
CA ARG A 117 1.72 4.89 13.08
C ARG A 117 1.45 5.67 14.38
N ALA A 118 2.49 6.23 15.00
CA ALA A 118 2.34 7.02 16.22
C ALA A 118 1.46 8.26 16.00
N LEU A 119 1.73 9.02 14.94
CA LEU A 119 0.95 10.21 14.61
C LEU A 119 -0.49 9.86 14.24
N SER A 120 -0.72 8.73 13.57
CA SER A 120 -2.06 8.24 13.26
C SER A 120 -2.87 7.89 14.52
N LEU A 121 -2.24 7.30 15.54
CA LEU A 121 -2.89 7.03 16.83
C LEU A 121 -3.26 8.34 17.54
N VAL A 122 -2.32 9.28 17.59
CA VAL A 122 -2.54 10.59 18.22
C VAL A 122 -3.64 11.37 17.48
N SER A 123 -3.68 11.25 16.16
CA SER A 123 -4.75 11.83 15.33
C SER A 123 -6.13 11.30 15.69
N GLU A 124 -6.25 9.98 15.87
CA GLU A 124 -7.50 9.36 16.30
C GLU A 124 -7.88 9.79 17.72
N LEU A 125 -6.91 9.78 18.65
CA LEU A 125 -7.16 10.06 20.06
C LEU A 125 -7.51 11.52 20.35
N VAL A 126 -6.72 12.45 19.82
CA VAL A 126 -6.81 13.88 20.14
C VAL A 126 -7.83 14.57 19.25
N TYR A 127 -7.85 14.20 17.97
CA TYR A 127 -8.64 14.89 16.95
C TYR A 127 -9.86 14.10 16.48
N GLY A 128 -10.09 12.89 17.02
CA GLY A 128 -11.21 12.05 16.60
C GLY A 128 -11.16 11.68 15.11
N ALA A 129 -9.95 11.65 14.53
CA ALA A 129 -9.73 11.45 13.11
C ALA A 129 -9.15 10.04 12.84
N PRO A 130 -10.00 8.99 12.83
CA PRO A 130 -9.53 7.62 12.65
C PRO A 130 -9.01 7.38 11.24
N PRO A 131 -7.88 6.66 11.07
CA PRO A 131 -7.42 6.24 9.77
C PRO A 131 -8.27 5.07 9.22
N SER A 132 -8.23 4.85 7.91
CA SER A 132 -8.76 3.64 7.30
C SER A 132 -7.93 2.42 7.68
N PHE A 133 -8.61 1.31 7.97
CA PHE A 133 -8.01 -0.02 8.09
C PHE A 133 -8.37 -0.93 6.92
N ARG A 134 -9.02 -0.38 5.89
CA ARG A 134 -9.35 -1.09 4.66
C ARG A 134 -8.06 -1.51 3.98
N ASP A 135 -7.90 -2.82 3.80
CA ASP A 135 -6.76 -3.39 3.11
C ASP A 135 -6.68 -2.79 1.69
N PRO A 136 -5.57 -2.12 1.31
CA PRO A 136 -5.42 -1.55 -0.03
C PRO A 136 -5.24 -2.60 -1.13
N ALA A 137 -4.98 -3.86 -0.79
CA ALA A 137 -4.79 -4.93 -1.77
C ALA A 137 -6.07 -5.14 -2.60
N ARG A 138 -5.97 -4.85 -3.91
CA ARG A 138 -7.09 -4.98 -4.86
C ARG A 138 -7.01 -6.26 -5.69
N PHE A 139 -5.83 -6.84 -5.86
CA PHE A 139 -5.63 -8.03 -6.68
C PHE A 139 -4.79 -9.07 -5.93
N SER A 140 -5.26 -10.31 -5.91
CA SER A 140 -4.40 -11.46 -5.64
C SER A 140 -4.09 -12.07 -7.00
N PHE A 141 -2.82 -12.08 -7.41
CA PHE A 141 -2.46 -12.80 -8.63
C PHE A 141 -2.59 -14.29 -8.32
N ALA A 142 -3.30 -15.04 -9.15
CA ALA A 142 -3.31 -16.50 -9.11
C ALA A 142 -1.94 -17.13 -9.48
N HIS A 143 -0.85 -16.35 -9.50
CA HIS A 143 0.41 -16.68 -10.17
C HIS A 143 1.66 -16.37 -9.32
N GLY A 144 1.53 -16.41 -7.99
CA GLY A 144 2.67 -16.58 -7.09
C GLY A 144 3.39 -15.32 -6.60
N GLY A 145 3.90 -15.42 -5.37
CA GLY A 145 4.61 -14.37 -4.63
C GLY A 145 6.10 -14.20 -5.01
N LYS A 146 6.75 -13.19 -4.43
CA LYS A 146 8.15 -12.79 -4.75
C LYS A 146 9.24 -13.70 -4.14
N ASP A 147 8.91 -14.60 -3.21
CA ASP A 147 9.94 -15.38 -2.52
C ASP A 147 10.33 -16.69 -3.25
N GLY A 148 9.97 -16.81 -4.53
CA GLY A 148 10.15 -17.99 -5.39
C GLY A 148 11.60 -18.36 -5.69
N HIS A 149 12.22 -19.13 -4.80
CA HIS A 149 13.46 -19.85 -5.09
C HIS A 149 13.27 -21.37 -5.01
N PRO A 150 13.17 -22.07 -6.17
CA PRO A 150 12.46 -21.70 -7.38
C PRO A 150 10.99 -22.17 -7.30
N TYR A 151 10.04 -21.31 -7.67
CA TYR A 151 8.66 -21.74 -7.93
C TYR A 151 8.45 -21.78 -9.44
N PRO A 152 8.28 -22.96 -10.06
CA PRO A 152 8.11 -23.07 -11.50
C PRO A 152 6.83 -22.35 -11.91
N VAL A 153 6.89 -21.64 -13.05
CA VAL A 153 5.70 -21.05 -13.67
C VAL A 153 4.64 -22.14 -13.78
N ASP A 154 3.40 -21.88 -13.33
CA ASP A 154 2.29 -22.79 -13.60
C ASP A 154 1.90 -22.67 -15.08
N ARG A 155 2.68 -23.37 -15.90
CA ARG A 155 2.56 -23.37 -17.36
C ARG A 155 1.17 -23.85 -17.78
N ARG A 156 0.57 -24.79 -17.03
CA ARG A 156 -0.76 -25.33 -17.36
C ARG A 156 -1.83 -24.24 -17.29
N THR A 157 -1.86 -23.47 -16.21
CA THR A 157 -2.81 -22.37 -16.05
C THR A 157 -2.51 -21.24 -17.05
N TYR A 158 -1.23 -21.00 -17.35
CA TYR A 158 -0.80 -20.02 -18.35
C TYR A 158 -1.29 -20.39 -19.77
N ASP A 159 -1.07 -21.63 -20.19
CA ASP A 159 -1.49 -22.16 -21.49
C ASP A 159 -3.02 -22.17 -21.62
N GLN A 160 -3.73 -22.53 -20.54
CA GLN A 160 -5.19 -22.45 -20.50
C GLN A 160 -5.70 -21.01 -20.67
N THR A 161 -5.05 -20.04 -20.02
CA THR A 161 -5.43 -18.62 -20.13
C THR A 161 -5.18 -18.11 -21.54
N ILE A 162 -4.05 -18.45 -22.15
CA ILE A 162 -3.74 -18.14 -23.55
C ILE A 162 -4.82 -18.74 -24.46
N GLU A 163 -5.21 -19.99 -24.23
CA GLU A 163 -6.20 -20.67 -25.05
C GLU A 163 -7.60 -20.04 -24.91
N VAL A 164 -7.99 -19.63 -23.71
CA VAL A 164 -9.24 -18.89 -23.48
C VAL A 164 -9.22 -17.55 -24.22
N LEU A 165 -8.13 -16.79 -24.15
CA LEU A 165 -7.96 -15.54 -24.88
C LEU A 165 -7.96 -15.77 -26.40
N ARG A 166 -7.31 -16.84 -26.87
CA ARG A 166 -7.26 -17.23 -28.28
C ARG A 166 -8.66 -17.57 -28.80
N LYS A 167 -9.45 -18.34 -28.04
CA LYS A 167 -10.86 -18.66 -28.33
C LYS A 167 -11.72 -17.39 -28.34
N GLY A 168 -11.56 -16.52 -27.35
CA GLY A 168 -12.27 -15.24 -27.28
C GLY A 168 -11.99 -14.34 -28.48
N LEU A 169 -10.72 -14.21 -28.87
CA LEU A 169 -10.33 -13.50 -30.09
C LEU A 169 -10.96 -14.14 -31.32
N ASN A 170 -10.92 -15.47 -31.46
CA ASN A 170 -11.55 -16.17 -32.58
C ASN A 170 -13.06 -15.95 -32.65
N ALA A 171 -13.77 -15.93 -31.52
CA ALA A 171 -15.21 -15.70 -31.46
C ALA A 171 -15.60 -14.22 -31.65
N SER A 172 -14.66 -13.29 -31.45
CA SER A 172 -14.94 -11.85 -31.56
C SER A 172 -15.21 -11.40 -33.00
N LYS A 173 -16.24 -10.56 -33.18
CA LYS A 173 -16.61 -9.91 -34.46
C LYS A 173 -15.75 -8.69 -34.75
N VAL A 174 -14.43 -8.85 -34.66
CA VAL A 174 -13.45 -7.78 -34.90
C VAL A 174 -12.89 -7.92 -36.32
N GLY A 175 -12.59 -6.80 -36.97
CA GLY A 175 -12.06 -6.78 -38.34
C GLY A 175 -10.80 -7.62 -38.50
N TYR A 176 -10.62 -8.24 -39.67
CA TYR A 176 -9.54 -9.20 -39.95
C TYR A 176 -8.15 -8.68 -39.59
N THR A 177 -7.86 -7.43 -39.94
CA THR A 177 -6.55 -6.79 -39.69
C THR A 177 -6.26 -6.59 -38.21
N GLU A 178 -7.26 -6.23 -37.41
CA GLU A 178 -7.10 -6.08 -35.96
C GLU A 178 -6.96 -7.43 -35.26
N LYS A 179 -7.72 -8.42 -35.73
CA LYS A 179 -7.64 -9.80 -35.26
C LYS A 179 -6.25 -10.40 -35.49
N ALA A 180 -5.68 -10.18 -36.68
CA ALA A 180 -4.32 -10.61 -37.01
C ALA A 180 -3.26 -9.93 -36.13
N LYS A 181 -3.39 -8.61 -35.89
CA LYS A 181 -2.50 -7.88 -34.96
C LYS A 181 -2.63 -8.40 -33.52
N ALA A 182 -3.84 -8.74 -33.07
CA ALA A 182 -4.07 -9.31 -31.75
C ALA A 182 -3.43 -10.70 -31.61
N PHE A 183 -3.60 -11.59 -32.60
CA PHE A 183 -2.94 -12.90 -32.61
C PHE A 183 -1.42 -12.80 -32.69
N SER A 184 -0.88 -11.86 -33.47
CA SER A 184 0.57 -11.62 -33.53
C SER A 184 1.15 -11.18 -32.17
N ARG A 185 0.41 -10.34 -31.42
CA ARG A 185 0.79 -9.98 -30.05
C ARG A 185 0.73 -11.18 -29.11
N LEU A 186 -0.33 -11.98 -29.18
CA LEU A 186 -0.50 -13.18 -28.36
C LEU A 186 0.62 -14.23 -28.63
N ALA A 187 0.92 -14.50 -29.89
CA ALA A 187 1.97 -15.45 -30.30
C ALA A 187 3.38 -14.97 -29.97
N ARG A 188 3.60 -13.66 -29.87
CA ARG A 188 4.87 -13.09 -29.37
C ARG A 188 4.99 -13.24 -27.86
N PHE A 189 3.88 -13.08 -27.13
CA PHE A 189 3.84 -13.27 -25.69
C PHE A 189 4.07 -14.73 -25.29
N GLU A 190 3.50 -15.68 -26.04
CA GLU A 190 3.73 -17.13 -25.92
C GLU A 190 5.22 -17.49 -26.15
N ARG A 191 5.86 -16.89 -27.16
CA ARG A 191 7.29 -17.13 -27.48
C ARG A 191 8.28 -16.45 -26.53
N ALA A 192 7.88 -15.36 -25.87
CA ALA A 192 8.75 -14.62 -24.94
C ALA A 192 8.75 -15.21 -23.53
N ALA A 193 7.81 -16.11 -23.20
CA ALA A 193 7.85 -16.87 -21.96
C ALA A 193 8.98 -17.92 -22.06
N PRO A 194 10.02 -17.88 -21.19
CA PRO A 194 11.11 -18.84 -21.28
C PRO A 194 10.57 -20.26 -21.15
N VAL A 195 10.95 -21.12 -22.09
CA VAL A 195 10.69 -22.57 -21.99
C VAL A 195 11.61 -23.07 -20.89
N SER A 196 11.10 -23.17 -19.66
CA SER A 196 11.77 -23.95 -18.62
C SER A 196 11.66 -25.42 -19.00
N GLU A 197 12.69 -25.96 -19.64
CA GLU A 197 12.89 -27.40 -19.70
C GLU A 197 13.01 -27.95 -18.27
N ILE A 198 12.50 -29.18 -18.15
CA ILE A 198 12.29 -30.04 -16.97
C ILE A 198 13.30 -29.83 -15.83
#